data_AF-A0A6L7TUT7-F1
#
_entry.id   AF-A0A6L7TUT7-F1
#
_cell.length_a   1.000
_cell.length_b   1.000
_cell.length_c   1.000
_cell.angle_alpha   90.00
_cell.angle_beta   90.00
_cell.angle_gamma   90.00
#
_symmetry.space_group_name_H-M   'P 1'
#
loop_
_entity.id
_entity.type
_entity.pdbx_description
1 polymer ?
#
loop_
_entity_poly.entity_id
_entity_poly.type
_entity_poly.pdbx_seq_one_letter_code
_entity_poly.pdbx_strand_id
1 'polypeptide(L)'
;MRWIKDTTGRFPERPFYSLEELDDLSESWILGFLLDRYGQTDFPVSTEDLTVMIESETSDLDQFADLTAEEEDGEEVQGMTVFYRDKQPAVKISQHLASQNQREHRLRTTLTHEFGHVKLHCGLWQFEQLSLFPELGSDPGPRCKRAEMLNAPRTDWMEWQAGYISGAVLMPVTHLKELVHAAFREWGAVGSITINSTEATTLQERVAARFSVSIDAARVRLSQLGFVVEGNRVSPPRLT
;
A
#
# COMPACT_ATOMS: atom_id res chain seq x y z
N MET A 1 -3.19 7.59 15.93
CA MET A 1 -3.45 6.15 16.00
C MET A 1 -4.19 5.83 17.28
N ARG A 2 -5.17 4.91 17.24
CA ARG A 2 -5.84 4.38 18.42
C ARG A 2 -6.01 2.87 18.34
N TRP A 3 -6.06 2.19 19.47
CA TRP A 3 -6.36 0.76 19.55
C TRP A 3 -7.87 0.54 19.59
N ILE A 4 -8.36 -0.43 18.83
CA ILE A 4 -9.76 -0.85 18.82
C ILE A 4 -9.84 -2.37 18.92
N LYS A 5 -10.97 -2.91 19.39
CA LYS A 5 -11.21 -4.35 19.37
C LYS A 5 -11.07 -4.90 17.96
N ASP A 6 -10.33 -6.00 17.83
CA ASP A 6 -10.23 -6.71 16.57
C ASP A 6 -11.42 -7.65 16.41
N THR A 7 -12.17 -7.47 15.33
CA THR A 7 -13.37 -8.25 15.01
C THR A 7 -13.06 -9.48 14.16
N THR A 8 -11.81 -9.64 13.70
CA THR A 8 -11.37 -10.82 12.94
C THR A 8 -11.01 -11.99 13.86
N GLY A 9 -10.77 -11.71 15.14
CA GLY A 9 -10.32 -12.69 16.13
C GLY A 9 -8.83 -13.03 16.05
N ARG A 10 -8.04 -12.36 15.18
CA ARG A 10 -6.59 -12.54 15.09
C ARG A 10 -5.88 -11.97 16.32
N PHE A 11 -6.31 -10.82 16.82
CA PHE A 11 -5.73 -10.17 18.02
C PHE A 11 -6.80 -9.78 19.04
N PRO A 12 -6.44 -9.45 20.30
CA PRO A 12 -7.38 -8.83 21.24
C PRO A 12 -7.80 -7.42 20.80
N GLU A 13 -6.83 -6.65 20.30
CA GLU A 13 -6.98 -5.30 19.79
C GLU A 13 -6.10 -5.12 18.55
N ARG A 14 -6.46 -4.16 17.69
CA ARG A 14 -5.71 -3.80 16.49
C ARG A 14 -5.53 -2.29 16.36
N PRO A 15 -4.47 -1.82 15.69
CA PRO A 15 -4.28 -0.41 15.42
C PRO A 15 -5.30 0.06 14.38
N PHE A 16 -5.95 1.18 14.70
CA PHE A 16 -6.81 1.91 13.78
C PHE A 16 -6.14 3.24 13.41
N TYR A 17 -6.06 3.45 12.10
CA TYR A 17 -5.62 4.69 11.48
C TYR A 17 -6.77 5.25 10.63
N SER A 18 -6.97 6.55 10.71
CA SER A 18 -7.73 7.30 9.72
C SER A 18 -6.96 7.37 8.39
N LEU A 19 -7.65 7.72 7.30
CA LEU A 19 -7.00 7.87 6.00
C LEU A 19 -5.96 8.99 6.01
N GLU A 20 -6.27 10.10 6.68
CA GLU A 20 -5.35 11.23 6.85
C GLU A 20 -4.08 10.80 7.60
N GLU A 21 -4.20 10.03 8.69
CA GLU A 21 -3.03 9.50 9.40
C GLU A 21 -2.19 8.56 8.52
N LEU A 22 -2.81 7.72 7.69
CA LEU A 22 -2.08 6.84 6.77
C LEU A 22 -1.36 7.61 5.66
N ASP A 23 -1.98 8.69 5.17
CA ASP A 23 -1.37 9.59 4.20
C ASP A 23 -0.18 10.35 4.80
N ASP A 24 -0.35 10.93 5.99
CA ASP A 24 0.68 11.69 6.69
C ASP A 24 1.89 10.80 7.04
N LEU A 25 1.65 9.58 7.52
CA LEU A 25 2.70 8.62 7.81
C LEU A 25 3.46 8.21 6.55
N SER A 26 2.73 7.81 5.50
CA SER A 26 3.32 7.41 4.22
C SER A 26 4.19 8.51 3.62
N GLU A 27 3.65 9.74 3.57
CA GLU A 27 4.35 10.90 3.03
C GLU A 27 5.57 11.24 3.90
N SER A 28 5.44 11.24 5.23
CA SER A 28 6.57 11.48 6.13
C SER A 28 7.70 10.47 5.95
N TRP A 29 7.39 9.19 5.74
CA TRP A 29 8.41 8.15 5.56
C TRP A 29 9.17 8.34 4.26
N ILE A 30 8.45 8.48 3.13
CA ILE A 30 9.11 8.55 1.83
C ILE A 30 9.83 9.88 1.60
N LEU A 31 9.24 11.00 2.03
CA LEU A 31 9.91 12.30 1.90
C LEU A 31 11.09 12.41 2.86
N GLY A 32 10.96 11.91 4.09
CA GLY A 32 12.07 11.85 5.05
C GLY A 32 13.25 11.06 4.49
N PHE A 33 13.00 9.86 3.97
CA PHE A 33 14.02 9.04 3.33
C PHE A 33 14.74 9.76 2.17
N LEU A 34 13.99 10.39 1.27
CA LEU A 34 14.57 11.10 0.12
C LEU A 34 15.35 12.35 0.54
N LEU A 35 14.86 13.12 1.51
CA LEU A 35 15.54 14.29 2.05
C LEU A 35 16.85 13.90 2.74
N ASP A 36 16.83 12.85 3.56
CA ASP A 36 18.03 12.38 4.26
C ASP A 36 19.10 11.88 3.28
N ARG A 37 18.69 11.24 2.18
CA ARG A 37 19.60 10.66 1.19
C ARG A 37 20.11 11.66 0.15
N TYR A 38 19.26 12.57 -0.32
CA TYR A 38 19.53 13.43 -1.48
C TYR A 38 19.41 14.93 -1.19
N GLY A 39 18.87 15.33 -0.03
CA GLY A 39 18.60 16.74 0.31
C GLY A 39 17.43 17.36 -0.47
N GLN A 40 16.72 16.56 -1.28
CA GLN A 40 15.58 16.99 -2.08
C GLN A 40 14.59 15.83 -2.27
N THR A 41 13.36 16.16 -2.65
CA THR A 41 12.30 15.18 -2.92
C THR A 41 11.89 15.28 -4.38
N ASP A 42 12.23 14.27 -5.16
CA ASP A 42 11.84 14.14 -6.57
C ASP A 42 11.04 12.87 -6.81
N PHE A 43 10.19 12.91 -7.83
CA PHE A 43 9.39 11.76 -8.25
C PHE A 43 9.57 11.50 -9.76
N PRO A 44 9.44 10.25 -10.23
CA PRO A 44 9.13 9.06 -9.43
C PRO A 44 10.31 8.64 -8.55
N VAL A 45 10.01 8.09 -7.37
CA VAL A 45 11.02 7.44 -6.52
C VAL A 45 11.62 6.28 -7.31
N SER A 46 12.94 6.10 -7.32
CA SER A 46 13.55 4.98 -8.05
C SER A 46 13.20 3.64 -7.39
N THR A 47 13.15 2.56 -8.16
CA THR A 47 12.89 1.22 -7.60
C THR A 47 14.01 0.82 -6.63
N GLU A 48 15.25 1.22 -6.91
CA GLU A 48 16.40 1.05 -6.01
C GLU A 48 16.20 1.76 -4.67
N ASP A 49 15.71 3.00 -4.68
CA ASP A 49 15.43 3.74 -3.45
C ASP A 49 14.33 3.09 -2.61
N LEU A 50 13.30 2.54 -3.26
CA LEU A 50 12.26 1.78 -2.56
C LEU A 50 12.83 0.51 -1.92
N THR A 51 13.72 -0.19 -2.63
CA THR A 51 14.44 -1.37 -2.12
C THR A 51 15.33 -1.02 -0.92
N VAL A 52 16.13 0.05 -1.01
CA VAL A 52 16.97 0.50 0.10
C VAL A 52 16.14 0.96 1.30
N MET A 53 15.01 1.63 1.06
CA MET A 53 14.12 2.08 2.13
C MET A 53 13.56 0.89 2.92
N ILE A 54 13.06 -0.16 2.24
CA ILE A 54 12.55 -1.34 2.95
C ILE A 54 13.69 -2.15 3.61
N GLU A 55 14.84 -2.31 2.94
CA GLU A 55 16.01 -3.01 3.50
C GLU A 55 16.49 -2.36 4.80
N SER A 56 16.40 -1.04 4.93
CA SER A 56 16.80 -0.32 6.15
C SER A 56 15.90 -0.56 7.37
N GLU A 57 14.72 -1.17 7.15
CA GLU A 57 13.69 -1.41 8.17
C GLU A 57 13.43 -2.90 8.42
N THR A 58 14.12 -3.79 7.70
CA THR A 58 14.00 -5.24 7.83
C THR A 58 15.30 -5.86 8.37
N SER A 59 15.21 -7.08 8.90
CA SER A 59 16.40 -7.88 9.23
C SER A 59 16.98 -8.61 8.02
N ASP A 60 16.16 -8.80 6.99
CA ASP A 60 16.51 -9.43 5.72
C ASP A 60 15.52 -9.00 4.62
N LEU A 61 16.00 -8.86 3.39
CA LEU A 61 15.19 -8.61 2.21
C LEU A 61 15.63 -9.56 1.09
N ASP A 62 14.88 -10.65 0.91
CA ASP A 62 15.10 -11.60 -0.18
C ASP A 62 14.25 -11.21 -1.40
N GLN A 63 14.87 -10.55 -2.38
CA GLN A 63 14.20 -10.12 -3.61
C GLN A 63 13.97 -11.24 -4.64
N PHE A 64 14.50 -12.44 -4.39
CA PHE A 64 14.47 -13.57 -5.32
C PHE A 64 13.95 -14.84 -4.64
N ALA A 65 13.01 -14.69 -3.72
CA ALA A 65 12.45 -15.80 -2.97
C ALA A 65 11.63 -16.72 -3.89
N ASP A 66 11.77 -18.03 -3.66
CA ASP A 66 10.81 -19.02 -4.17
C ASP A 66 9.61 -19.09 -3.20
N LEU A 67 8.49 -18.51 -3.61
CA LEU A 67 7.25 -18.46 -2.83
C LEU A 67 6.21 -19.47 -3.31
N THR A 68 6.58 -20.42 -4.18
CA THR A 68 5.63 -21.41 -4.72
C THR A 68 4.98 -22.28 -3.64
N ALA A 69 5.69 -22.54 -2.54
CA ALA A 69 5.15 -23.28 -1.39
C ALA A 69 4.09 -22.51 -0.58
N GLU A 70 4.02 -21.19 -0.74
CA GLU A 70 3.07 -20.31 -0.05
C GLU A 70 1.79 -20.06 -0.87
N GLU A 71 1.74 -20.56 -2.11
CA GLU A 71 0.56 -20.46 -2.97
C GLU A 71 -0.60 -21.27 -2.36
N GLU A 72 -1.73 -20.59 -2.15
CA GLU A 72 -2.97 -21.18 -1.66
C GLU A 72 -4.07 -20.95 -2.70
N ASP A 73 -4.93 -21.95 -2.89
CA ASP A 73 -6.05 -21.92 -3.86
C ASP A 73 -5.63 -21.59 -5.31
N GLY A 74 -4.36 -21.83 -5.66
CA GLY A 74 -3.80 -21.54 -6.98
C GLY A 74 -3.49 -20.06 -7.22
N GLU A 75 -3.49 -19.23 -6.17
CA GLU A 75 -3.10 -17.83 -6.25
C GLU A 75 -1.60 -17.63 -5.97
N GLU A 76 -0.92 -16.99 -6.93
CA GLU A 76 0.50 -16.61 -6.83
C GLU A 76 0.70 -15.60 -5.68
N VAL A 77 1.57 -15.95 -4.73
CA VAL A 77 2.06 -15.04 -3.69
C VAL A 77 3.22 -14.22 -4.24
N GLN A 78 3.10 -12.90 -4.16
CA GLN A 78 4.06 -11.98 -4.76
C GLN A 78 5.04 -11.40 -3.74
N GLY A 79 4.58 -11.24 -2.50
CA GLY A 79 5.36 -10.77 -1.37
C GLY A 79 4.93 -11.48 -0.08
N MET A 80 5.84 -11.56 0.87
CA MET A 80 5.59 -12.10 2.19
C MET A 80 6.43 -11.37 3.23
N THR A 81 5.79 -10.92 4.30
CA THR A 81 6.48 -10.36 5.46
C THR A 81 6.47 -11.39 6.59
N VAL A 82 7.66 -11.77 7.04
CA VAL A 82 7.85 -12.68 8.16
C VAL A 82 8.12 -11.89 9.44
N PHE A 83 7.22 -12.00 10.41
CA PHE A 83 7.36 -11.29 11.68
C PHE A 83 8.11 -12.12 12.72
N TYR A 84 8.91 -11.44 13.53
CA TYR A 84 9.65 -12.02 14.64
C TYR A 84 9.35 -11.25 15.93
N ARG A 85 9.49 -11.93 17.07
CA ARG A 85 9.27 -11.31 18.38
C ARG A 85 10.45 -10.44 18.82
N ASP A 86 11.67 -10.81 18.46
CA ASP A 86 12.92 -10.31 19.04
C ASP A 86 13.82 -9.55 18.05
N LYS A 87 13.38 -9.40 16.79
CA LYS A 87 14.11 -8.68 15.76
C LYS A 87 13.17 -8.06 14.72
N GLN A 88 13.75 -7.22 13.85
CA GLN A 88 13.04 -6.66 12.70
C GLN A 88 12.51 -7.77 11.78
N PRO A 89 11.37 -7.56 11.10
CA PRO A 89 10.78 -8.54 10.21
C PRO A 89 11.71 -8.84 9.03
N ALA A 90 11.53 -9.98 8.38
CA ALA A 90 12.14 -10.27 7.09
C ALA A 90 11.09 -10.11 5.99
N VAL A 91 11.51 -9.65 4.81
CA VAL A 91 10.62 -9.51 3.67
C VAL A 91 11.13 -10.38 2.53
N LYS A 92 10.21 -11.07 1.87
CA LYS A 92 10.48 -11.91 0.70
C LYS A 92 9.65 -11.43 -0.47
N ILE A 93 10.28 -11.26 -1.62
CA ILE A 93 9.63 -10.92 -2.89
C ILE A 93 9.85 -12.07 -3.85
N SER A 94 8.79 -12.47 -4.54
CA SER A 94 8.85 -13.57 -5.51
C SER A 94 9.87 -13.29 -6.62
N GLN A 95 10.74 -14.27 -6.89
CA GLN A 95 11.70 -14.24 -8.00
C GLN A 95 11.05 -13.97 -9.37
N HIS A 96 9.76 -14.28 -9.52
CA HIS A 96 9.00 -14.04 -10.75
C HIS A 96 8.69 -12.55 -11.01
N LEU A 97 8.85 -11.68 -10.00
CA LEU A 97 8.73 -10.23 -10.14
C LEU A 97 10.08 -9.57 -10.45
N ALA A 98 11.14 -9.94 -9.73
CA ALA A 98 12.45 -9.30 -9.85
C ALA A 98 13.17 -9.59 -11.19
N SER A 99 12.85 -10.72 -11.83
CA SER A 99 13.53 -11.17 -13.06
C SER A 99 12.99 -10.55 -14.37
N GLN A 100 11.92 -9.74 -14.33
CA GLN A 100 11.25 -9.25 -15.54
C GLN A 100 11.05 -7.73 -15.54
N ASN A 101 11.81 -7.00 -16.39
CA ASN A 101 11.68 -5.54 -16.56
C ASN A 101 10.24 -5.06 -16.87
N GLN A 102 9.40 -5.90 -17.49
CA GLN A 102 7.98 -5.59 -17.76
C GLN A 102 7.08 -5.65 -16.51
N ARG A 103 7.65 -5.94 -15.34
CA ARG A 103 6.94 -6.04 -14.06
C ARG A 103 7.37 -4.98 -13.05
N GLU A 104 8.12 -3.96 -13.47
CA GLU A 104 8.64 -2.93 -12.55
C GLU A 104 7.52 -2.27 -11.72
N HIS A 105 6.40 -1.86 -12.31
CA HIS A 105 5.27 -1.31 -11.54
C HIS A 105 4.74 -2.29 -10.49
N ARG A 106 4.75 -3.60 -10.78
CA ARG A 106 4.31 -4.64 -9.84
C ARG A 106 5.32 -4.84 -8.72
N LEU A 107 6.61 -4.86 -9.04
CA LEU A 107 7.68 -4.93 -8.05
C LEU A 107 7.58 -3.74 -7.08
N ARG A 108 7.43 -2.52 -7.60
CA ARG A 108 7.28 -1.29 -6.80
C ARG A 108 6.07 -1.35 -5.87
N THR A 109 4.93 -1.79 -6.37
CA THR A 109 3.72 -1.99 -5.54
C THR A 109 3.95 -3.05 -4.47
N THR A 110 4.55 -4.19 -4.82
CA THR A 110 4.81 -5.28 -3.86
C THR A 110 5.79 -4.83 -2.76
N LEU A 111 6.92 -4.20 -3.12
CA LEU A 111 7.88 -3.65 -2.15
C LEU A 111 7.21 -2.69 -1.17
N THR A 112 6.39 -1.76 -1.68
CA THR A 112 5.73 -0.76 -0.83
C THR A 112 4.55 -1.33 -0.02
N HIS A 113 3.92 -2.41 -0.49
CA HIS A 113 2.93 -3.18 0.27
C HIS A 113 3.58 -3.88 1.46
N GLU A 114 4.65 -4.63 1.23
CA GLU A 114 5.41 -5.29 2.30
C GLU A 114 6.01 -4.27 3.27
N PHE A 115 6.51 -3.14 2.79
CA PHE A 115 6.93 -2.02 3.63
C PHE A 115 5.79 -1.53 4.54
N GLY A 116 4.56 -1.46 4.03
CA GLY A 116 3.37 -1.15 4.84
C GLY A 116 3.16 -2.16 5.97
N HIS A 117 3.35 -3.45 5.73
CA HIS A 117 3.31 -4.47 6.78
C HIS A 117 4.41 -4.25 7.82
N VAL A 118 5.65 -4.00 7.38
CA VAL A 118 6.80 -3.73 8.26
C VAL A 118 6.49 -2.53 9.18
N LYS A 119 6.07 -1.39 8.62
CA LYS A 119 5.87 -0.16 9.41
C LYS A 119 4.64 -0.20 10.33
N LEU A 120 3.54 -0.81 9.90
CA LEU A 120 2.28 -0.75 10.65
C LEU A 120 2.05 -1.93 11.60
N HIS A 121 2.56 -3.12 11.26
CA HIS A 121 2.13 -4.36 11.91
C HIS A 121 3.23 -5.04 12.74
N CYS A 122 4.51 -4.69 12.56
CA CYS A 122 5.61 -5.30 13.31
C CYS A 122 5.40 -5.25 14.84
N GLY A 123 4.85 -4.16 15.36
CA GLY A 123 4.58 -4.00 16.79
C GLY A 123 3.64 -5.07 17.37
N LEU A 124 2.71 -5.63 16.59
CA LEU A 124 1.75 -6.62 17.08
C LEU A 124 2.45 -7.89 17.59
N TRP A 125 3.48 -8.33 16.87
CA TRP A 125 4.28 -9.50 17.24
C TRP A 125 5.30 -9.20 18.34
N GLN A 126 5.74 -7.95 18.48
CA GLN A 126 6.62 -7.54 19.58
C GLN A 126 5.85 -7.40 20.90
N PHE A 127 4.62 -6.88 20.88
CA PHE A 127 3.77 -6.73 22.08
C PHE A 127 3.21 -8.05 22.61
N GLU A 128 3.08 -9.10 21.78
CA GLU A 128 2.74 -10.45 22.25
C GLU A 128 3.71 -10.99 23.31
N GLN A 129 4.96 -10.50 23.36
CA GLN A 129 5.91 -10.89 24.42
C GLN A 129 5.42 -10.57 25.85
N LEU A 130 4.50 -9.62 26.02
CA LEU A 130 3.98 -9.20 27.33
C LEU A 130 2.70 -9.92 27.74
N SER A 131 2.11 -10.73 26.85
CA SER A 131 0.86 -11.45 27.13
C SER A 131 1.15 -12.81 27.75
N LEU A 132 0.58 -13.09 28.93
CA LEU A 132 0.64 -14.38 29.63
C LEU A 132 -0.23 -15.48 28.98
N PHE A 133 -0.76 -15.24 27.78
CA PHE A 133 -1.65 -16.15 27.07
C PHE A 133 -0.88 -17.00 26.05
N PRO A 134 -1.34 -18.24 25.76
CA PRO A 134 -0.59 -19.18 24.93
C PRO A 134 -0.39 -18.66 23.50
N GLU A 135 0.74 -19.06 22.92
CA GLU A 135 1.19 -18.82 21.55
C GLU A 135 0.05 -18.69 20.55
N LEU A 136 -0.22 -17.46 20.09
CA LEU A 136 -0.81 -17.26 18.77
C LEU A 136 0.14 -17.95 17.80
N GLY A 137 -0.43 -18.85 17.00
CA GLY A 137 0.28 -19.93 16.33
C GLY A 137 1.47 -19.48 15.48
N SER A 138 2.26 -20.46 15.06
CA SER A 138 3.42 -20.38 14.17
C SER A 138 3.11 -19.85 12.76
N ASP A 139 2.13 -18.95 12.61
CA ASP A 139 1.81 -18.30 11.35
C ASP A 139 2.98 -17.36 11.00
N PRO A 140 3.70 -17.62 9.90
CA PRO A 140 4.90 -16.87 9.57
C PRO A 140 4.61 -15.39 9.30
N GLY A 141 3.37 -14.98 9.06
CA GLY A 141 2.97 -13.60 8.85
C GLY A 141 2.04 -13.42 7.64
N PRO A 142 1.72 -12.17 7.26
CA PRO A 142 0.87 -11.88 6.12
C PRO A 142 1.51 -12.36 4.80
N ARG A 143 0.65 -12.89 3.92
CA ARG A 143 0.99 -13.37 2.58
C ARG A 143 0.25 -12.49 1.57
N CYS A 144 1.00 -11.70 0.82
CA CYS A 144 0.42 -10.79 -0.15
C CYS A 144 0.06 -11.54 -1.43
N LYS A 145 -1.24 -11.83 -1.57
CA LYS A 145 -1.82 -12.37 -2.80
C LYS A 145 -2.05 -11.26 -3.80
N ARG A 146 -1.81 -11.56 -5.08
CA ARG A 146 -1.93 -10.57 -6.15
C ARG A 146 -3.31 -9.88 -6.19
N ALA A 147 -4.38 -10.61 -5.96
CA ALA A 147 -5.74 -10.09 -6.03
C ALA A 147 -6.03 -9.02 -4.95
N GLU A 148 -5.30 -9.08 -3.83
CA GLU A 148 -5.59 -8.30 -2.63
C GLU A 148 -4.75 -7.01 -2.54
N MET A 149 -3.58 -6.95 -3.19
CA MET A 149 -2.65 -5.80 -3.17
C MET A 149 -3.30 -4.42 -3.32
N LEU A 150 -4.29 -4.28 -4.20
CA LEU A 150 -4.93 -2.98 -4.49
C LEU A 150 -6.36 -2.87 -3.96
N ASN A 151 -7.03 -3.99 -3.70
CA ASN A 151 -8.48 -4.03 -3.45
C ASN A 151 -8.88 -4.97 -2.30
N ALA A 152 -7.96 -5.28 -1.37
CA ALA A 152 -8.29 -6.06 -0.18
C ALA A 152 -9.53 -5.49 0.53
N PRO A 153 -10.49 -6.34 0.95
CA PRO A 153 -11.64 -5.88 1.68
C PRO A 153 -11.20 -5.35 3.05
N ARG A 154 -11.89 -4.30 3.55
CA ARG A 154 -11.59 -3.73 4.88
C ARG A 154 -11.71 -4.72 6.05
N THR A 155 -12.34 -5.87 5.83
CA THR A 155 -12.41 -6.97 6.79
C THR A 155 -11.04 -7.63 6.99
N ASP A 156 -10.21 -7.73 5.94
CA ASP A 156 -8.78 -8.01 6.09
C ASP A 156 -8.04 -6.68 6.23
N TRP A 157 -8.09 -6.16 7.44
CA TRP A 157 -7.62 -4.81 7.73
C TRP A 157 -6.11 -4.66 7.56
N MET A 158 -5.32 -5.74 7.71
CA MET A 158 -3.87 -5.71 7.54
C MET A 158 -3.52 -5.53 6.06
N GLU A 159 -4.08 -6.38 5.19
CA GLU A 159 -3.89 -6.28 3.74
C GLU A 159 -4.44 -4.96 3.19
N TRP A 160 -5.60 -4.51 3.70
CA TRP A 160 -6.15 -3.22 3.31
C TRP A 160 -5.26 -2.04 3.71
N GLN A 161 -4.68 -2.05 4.93
CA GLN A 161 -3.74 -1.01 5.37
C GLN A 161 -2.46 -1.04 4.53
N ALA A 162 -1.88 -2.21 4.29
CA ALA A 162 -0.68 -2.37 3.45
C ALA A 162 -0.90 -1.89 2.01
N GLY A 163 -2.04 -2.25 1.40
CA GLY A 163 -2.40 -1.79 0.05
C GLY A 163 -2.64 -0.28 -0.02
N TYR A 164 -3.23 0.33 1.03
CA TYR A 164 -3.36 1.78 1.11
C TYR A 164 -2.01 2.48 1.21
N ILE A 165 -1.12 2.00 2.10
CA ILE A 165 0.24 2.53 2.27
C ILE A 165 1.04 2.40 0.97
N SER A 166 0.93 1.28 0.25
CA SER A 166 1.60 1.10 -1.04
C SER A 166 1.27 2.25 -2.01
N GLY A 167 -0.02 2.57 -2.17
CA GLY A 167 -0.46 3.69 -3.00
C GLY A 167 0.00 5.05 -2.47
N ALA A 168 -0.03 5.25 -1.15
CA ALA A 168 0.32 6.52 -0.51
C ALA A 168 1.82 6.82 -0.50
N VAL A 169 2.68 5.81 -0.38
CA VAL A 169 4.14 5.92 -0.52
C VAL A 169 4.54 6.21 -1.96
N LEU A 170 3.95 5.50 -2.93
CA LEU A 170 4.26 5.70 -4.35
C LEU A 170 3.70 7.01 -4.90
N MET A 171 2.57 7.48 -4.37
CA MET A 171 1.90 8.71 -4.77
C MET A 171 1.55 9.57 -3.53
N PRO A 172 2.54 10.28 -2.96
CA PRO A 172 2.34 11.08 -1.75
C PRO A 172 1.28 12.16 -1.93
N VAL A 173 0.45 12.32 -0.91
CA VAL A 173 -0.84 13.01 -1.01
C VAL A 173 -0.68 14.48 -1.41
N THR A 174 0.37 15.17 -0.93
CA THR A 174 0.62 16.58 -1.23
C THR A 174 0.96 16.75 -2.71
N HIS A 175 1.92 15.96 -3.20
CA HIS A 175 2.37 16.01 -4.59
C HIS A 175 1.29 15.53 -5.58
N LEU A 176 0.49 14.55 -5.18
CA LEU A 176 -0.65 14.09 -5.97
C LEU A 176 -1.73 15.19 -6.05
N LYS A 177 -2.06 15.84 -4.93
CA LYS A 177 -3.01 16.97 -4.89
C LYS A 177 -2.57 18.11 -5.80
N GLU A 178 -1.29 18.45 -5.81
CA GLU A 178 -0.75 19.49 -6.70
C GLU A 178 -0.99 19.16 -8.18
N LEU A 179 -0.69 17.93 -8.60
CA LEU A 179 -0.93 17.46 -9.96
C LEU A 179 -2.42 17.48 -10.32
N VAL A 180 -3.29 16.99 -9.43
CA VAL A 180 -4.74 16.96 -9.63
C VAL A 180 -5.30 18.37 -9.74
N HIS A 181 -4.93 19.27 -8.83
CA HIS A 181 -5.40 20.66 -8.84
C HIS A 181 -4.92 21.41 -10.08
N ALA A 182 -3.71 21.13 -10.59
CA ALA A 182 -3.25 21.70 -11.85
C ALA A 182 -4.12 21.25 -13.03
N ALA A 183 -4.44 19.95 -13.11
CA ALA A 183 -5.31 19.42 -14.16
C ALA A 183 -6.75 19.97 -14.06
N PHE A 184 -7.32 20.06 -12.85
CA PHE A 184 -8.66 20.61 -12.67
C PHE A 184 -8.75 22.09 -13.05
N ARG A 185 -7.71 22.89 -12.78
CA ARG A 185 -7.64 24.28 -13.27
C ARG A 185 -7.60 24.36 -14.79
N GLU A 186 -6.86 23.46 -15.45
CA GLU A 186 -6.80 23.37 -16.92
C GLU A 186 -8.18 23.06 -17.53
N TRP A 187 -8.96 22.20 -16.88
CA TRP A 187 -10.28 21.77 -17.36
C TRP A 187 -11.45 22.62 -16.86
N GLY A 188 -11.22 23.55 -15.94
CA GLY A 188 -12.29 24.29 -15.25
C GLY A 188 -13.17 23.39 -14.37
N ALA A 189 -12.65 22.24 -13.93
CA ALA A 189 -13.36 21.30 -13.07
C ALA A 189 -13.30 21.73 -11.60
N VAL A 190 -14.36 21.44 -10.84
CA VAL A 190 -14.43 21.69 -9.40
C VAL A 190 -14.89 20.42 -8.69
N GLY A 191 -14.19 20.04 -7.62
CA GLY A 191 -14.56 18.88 -6.81
C GLY A 191 -14.02 17.57 -7.38
N SER A 192 -14.90 16.70 -7.89
CA SER A 192 -14.55 15.36 -8.37
C SER A 192 -14.99 15.14 -9.81
N ILE A 193 -14.29 14.29 -10.54
CA ILE A 193 -14.65 13.87 -11.91
C ILE A 193 -15.19 12.44 -11.91
N THR A 194 -16.02 12.10 -12.89
CA THR A 194 -16.60 10.75 -13.00
C THR A 194 -15.57 9.77 -13.58
N ILE A 195 -15.50 8.55 -13.06
CA ILE A 195 -14.47 7.56 -13.43
C ILE A 195 -14.44 7.18 -14.91
N ASN A 196 -15.56 7.34 -15.62
CA ASN A 196 -15.69 7.03 -17.05
C ASN A 196 -15.51 8.26 -17.96
N SER A 197 -15.15 9.42 -17.41
CA SER A 197 -14.90 10.64 -18.19
C SER A 197 -13.54 10.60 -18.89
N THR A 198 -13.40 11.36 -19.98
CA THR A 198 -12.11 11.54 -20.66
C THR A 198 -11.09 12.18 -19.72
N GLU A 199 -11.53 13.13 -18.90
CA GLU A 199 -10.74 13.79 -17.87
C GLU A 199 -10.19 12.77 -16.85
N ALA A 200 -10.99 11.77 -16.45
CA ALA A 200 -10.53 10.76 -15.51
C ALA A 200 -9.46 9.86 -16.12
N THR A 201 -9.63 9.45 -17.37
CA THR A 201 -8.61 8.68 -18.11
C THR A 201 -7.32 9.49 -18.23
N THR A 202 -7.40 10.75 -18.68
CA THR A 202 -6.23 11.63 -18.79
C THR A 202 -5.56 11.89 -17.44
N LEU A 203 -6.32 12.05 -16.36
CA LEU A 203 -5.76 12.23 -15.02
C LEU A 203 -5.02 10.97 -14.55
N GLN A 204 -5.61 9.79 -14.76
CA GLN A 204 -4.98 8.51 -14.42
C GLN A 204 -3.65 8.32 -15.18
N GLU A 205 -3.61 8.65 -16.47
CA GLU A 205 -2.39 8.61 -17.28
C GLU A 205 -1.33 9.58 -16.78
N ARG A 206 -1.71 10.83 -16.46
CA ARG A 206 -0.79 11.84 -15.90
C ARG A 206 -0.21 11.40 -14.56
N VAL A 207 -1.04 10.85 -13.66
CA VAL A 207 -0.60 10.32 -12.36
C VAL A 207 0.32 9.11 -12.55
N ALA A 208 -0.07 8.15 -13.38
CA ALA A 208 0.73 6.96 -13.67
C ALA A 208 2.12 7.34 -14.21
N ALA A 209 2.18 8.29 -15.15
CA ALA A 209 3.44 8.79 -15.69
C ALA A 209 4.27 9.55 -14.65
N ARG A 210 3.64 10.44 -13.84
CA ARG A 210 4.34 11.27 -12.84
C ARG A 210 5.03 10.44 -11.75
N PHE A 211 4.40 9.35 -11.33
CA PHE A 211 4.81 8.54 -10.19
C PHE A 211 5.35 7.15 -10.56
N SER A 212 5.38 6.82 -11.86
CA SER A 212 5.81 5.51 -12.38
C SER A 212 5.06 4.35 -11.70
N VAL A 213 3.73 4.39 -11.83
CA VAL A 213 2.81 3.36 -11.34
C VAL A 213 1.92 2.87 -12.46
N SER A 214 1.19 1.78 -12.24
CA SER A 214 0.17 1.33 -13.19
C SER A 214 -1.04 2.29 -13.21
N ILE A 215 -1.76 2.32 -14.34
CA ILE A 215 -3.02 3.06 -14.47
C ILE A 215 -4.04 2.61 -13.42
N ASP A 216 -4.09 1.30 -13.13
CA ASP A 216 -4.98 0.75 -12.11
C ASP A 216 -4.63 1.26 -10.71
N ALA A 217 -3.34 1.32 -10.33
CA ALA A 217 -2.91 1.86 -9.06
C ALA A 217 -3.23 3.36 -8.94
N ALA A 218 -2.98 4.13 -10.00
CA ALA A 218 -3.35 5.55 -10.07
C ALA A 218 -4.86 5.74 -9.90
N ARG A 219 -5.68 4.94 -10.59
CA ARG A 219 -7.14 4.95 -10.46
C ARG A 219 -7.60 4.66 -9.03
N VAL A 220 -7.08 3.61 -8.41
CA VAL A 220 -7.42 3.24 -7.02
C VAL A 220 -7.09 4.39 -6.07
N ARG A 221 -5.90 4.97 -6.17
CA ARG A 221 -5.46 6.08 -5.31
C ARG A 221 -6.32 7.34 -5.50
N LEU A 222 -6.61 7.72 -6.74
CA LEU A 222 -7.49 8.85 -7.05
C LEU A 222 -8.91 8.65 -6.49
N SER A 223 -9.43 7.41 -6.54
CA SER A 223 -10.73 7.07 -5.95
C SER A 223 -10.71 7.08 -4.43
N GLN A 224 -9.65 6.56 -3.80
CA GLN A 224 -9.48 6.60 -2.34
C GLN A 224 -9.47 8.03 -1.78
N LEU A 225 -8.93 8.98 -2.54
CA LEU A 225 -8.88 10.40 -2.18
C LEU A 225 -10.12 11.20 -2.66
N GLY A 226 -11.06 10.56 -3.37
CA GLY A 226 -12.30 11.18 -3.82
C GLY A 226 -12.18 12.14 -5.01
N PHE A 227 -11.03 12.17 -5.71
CA PHE A 227 -10.87 12.97 -6.92
C PHE A 227 -11.60 12.37 -8.12
N VAL A 228 -11.68 11.03 -8.13
CA VAL A 228 -12.43 10.26 -9.12
C VAL A 228 -13.53 9.50 -8.38
N VAL A 229 -14.77 9.64 -8.84
CA VAL A 229 -15.94 8.98 -8.24
C VAL A 229 -16.70 8.16 -9.27
N GLU A 230 -17.35 7.10 -8.83
CA GLU A 230 -18.36 6.46 -9.68
C GLU A 230 -19.46 7.48 -9.97
N GLY A 231 -19.77 7.69 -11.25
CA GLY A 231 -20.95 8.49 -11.60
C GLY A 231 -22.18 7.81 -11.03
N ASN A 232 -23.04 8.56 -10.32
CA ASN A 232 -24.27 8.05 -9.72
C ASN A 232 -24.95 7.01 -10.65
N ARG A 233 -24.96 5.73 -10.26
CA ARG A 233 -26.14 4.91 -10.56
C ARG A 233 -27.27 5.62 -9.84
N VAL A 234 -28.19 6.23 -10.59
CA VAL A 234 -29.49 6.62 -10.05
C VAL A 234 -30.08 5.35 -9.44
N SER A 235 -29.91 5.18 -8.13
CA SER A 235 -30.67 4.20 -7.39
C SER A 235 -32.11 4.69 -7.49
N PRO A 236 -33.07 3.88 -7.98
CA PRO A 236 -34.47 4.28 -7.90
C PRO A 236 -34.77 4.62 -6.43
N PRO A 237 -35.65 5.61 -6.18
CA PRO A 237 -35.97 6.00 -4.81
C PRO A 237 -36.39 4.74 -4.05
N ARG A 238 -35.71 4.46 -2.93
CA ARG A 238 -36.17 3.46 -1.98
C ARG A 238 -37.53 3.96 -1.51
N LEU A 239 -38.59 3.31 -2.00
CA LEU A 239 -39.91 3.40 -1.40
C LEU A 239 -39.78 2.75 -0.01
N THR A 240 -39.94 3.60 1.01
CA THR A 240 -40.27 3.34 2.42
C THR A 240 -39.55 2.21 3.13
#